data_AF-A0A956M757-F1
#
_entry.id   AF-A0A956M757-F1
#
_cell.length_a   1.000
_cell.length_b   1.000
_cell.length_c   1.000
_cell.angle_alpha   90.00
_cell.angle_beta   90.00
_cell.angle_gamma   90.00
#
_symmetry.space_group_name_H-M   'P 1'
#
loop_
_entity.id
_entity.type
_entity.pdbx_description
1 polymer ?
#
loop_
_entity_poly.entity_id
_entity_poly.type
_entity_poly.pdbx_seq_one_letter_code
_entity_poly.pdbx_strand_id
1 'polypeptide(L)'
;MKTLLKVTCFFLCTLPLQLAIANVIVVDINGTGNFESIQAAIDSSIPGDTVLVLPGTYFENINYNGKNICVISSAGANSTIIDGSWPLNDIQQSVVTFRNGEDSTAVLSGFTITHGSGYYNDAGTRLGGGIICSMGSSPIIEHNIIKDNTASETTTHNGEGGGIEITSDGSNPIIRYNVIWRNKVGEGAPGWYAPGGGISIWGKCEPIITNNTIVDNDAPHGGGVGVFSGGRPIWRNNIIANNLEYGVIVTSTSYGYFYYNNVWNNTPDNYNRLVIKVGDISVDPLFVDPDKGDFRLQSGSPCIDAGDPSSPLDDDGTIADLGAFPFYQPSAVDESDNNQVPTSYKLNQNFPNPFNPTTTISYVLSKESHVELSIHNILGEKILTLVNEKQPTGEHVVLFEANNFSGGIYFYQIQAGDFISTKKMLLLR
;
A
#
# COMPACT_ATOMS: atom_id res chain seq x y z
N MET A 1 -26.35 60.18 -38.87
CA MET A 1 -26.35 58.80 -38.34
C MET A 1 -25.13 58.62 -37.45
N LYS A 2 -25.31 58.61 -36.13
CA LYS A 2 -24.26 58.29 -35.16
C LYS A 2 -24.32 56.80 -34.87
N THR A 3 -23.26 56.06 -35.18
CA THR A 3 -23.18 54.62 -34.91
C THR A 3 -22.85 54.40 -33.44
N LEU A 4 -23.78 53.82 -32.69
CA LEU A 4 -23.65 53.51 -31.27
C LEU A 4 -22.82 52.23 -31.11
N LEU A 5 -21.63 52.34 -30.53
CA LEU A 5 -20.82 51.19 -30.14
C LEU A 5 -21.41 50.61 -28.84
N LYS A 6 -22.12 49.48 -28.93
CA LYS A 6 -22.56 48.72 -27.75
C LYS A 6 -21.34 48.06 -27.11
N VAL A 7 -20.90 48.60 -25.98
CA VAL A 7 -19.95 47.93 -25.08
C VAL A 7 -20.75 46.95 -24.23
N THR A 8 -20.62 45.66 -24.53
CA THR A 8 -21.16 44.58 -23.71
C THR A 8 -20.17 44.31 -22.58
N CYS A 9 -20.48 44.78 -21.36
CA CYS A 9 -19.71 44.42 -20.17
C CYS A 9 -19.92 42.94 -19.86
N PHE A 10 -18.89 42.11 -20.09
CA PHE A 10 -18.78 40.80 -19.46
C PHE A 10 -18.45 41.02 -17.99
N PHE A 11 -19.41 40.76 -17.10
CA PHE A 11 -19.12 40.55 -15.68
C PHE A 11 -18.31 39.24 -15.57
N LEU A 12 -17.00 39.36 -15.47
CA LEU A 12 -16.13 38.28 -14.98
C LEU A 12 -16.50 38.07 -13.50
N CYS A 13 -17.39 37.12 -13.26
CA CYS A 13 -17.64 36.57 -11.93
C CYS A 13 -16.37 35.81 -11.53
N THR A 14 -15.44 36.51 -10.89
CA THR A 14 -14.31 35.88 -10.21
C THR A 14 -14.86 35.26 -8.94
N LEU A 15 -15.36 34.02 -9.06
CA LEU A 15 -15.52 33.16 -7.88
C LEU A 15 -14.16 33.13 -7.19
N PRO A 16 -14.06 33.46 -5.89
CA PRO A 16 -12.81 33.31 -5.18
C PRO A 16 -12.39 31.85 -5.33
N LEU A 17 -11.16 31.63 -5.82
CA LEU A 17 -10.51 30.33 -5.81
C LEU A 17 -10.34 29.96 -4.34
N GLN A 18 -11.37 29.36 -3.77
CA GLN A 18 -11.30 28.79 -2.44
C GLN A 18 -10.27 27.67 -2.58
N LEU A 19 -9.09 27.87 -1.99
CA LEU A 19 -8.14 26.79 -1.82
C LEU A 19 -8.92 25.68 -1.11
N ALA A 20 -9.23 24.61 -1.84
CA ALA A 20 -9.77 23.41 -1.25
C ALA A 20 -8.69 22.91 -0.29
N ILE A 21 -8.91 23.09 1.01
CA ILE A 21 -8.06 22.48 2.02
C ILE A 21 -8.43 21.00 1.97
N ALA A 22 -7.42 20.16 1.72
CA ALA A 22 -7.55 18.71 1.84
C ALA A 22 -8.12 18.37 3.22
N ASN A 23 -9.30 17.76 3.24
CA ASN A 23 -9.97 17.36 4.46
C ASN A 23 -9.68 15.90 4.79
N VAL A 24 -9.78 15.56 6.07
CA VAL A 24 -9.84 14.18 6.52
C VAL A 24 -11.31 13.83 6.75
N ILE A 25 -11.81 12.86 5.99
CA ILE A 25 -13.17 12.33 6.09
C ILE A 25 -13.06 10.97 6.77
N VAL A 26 -13.62 10.84 7.97
CA VAL A 26 -13.54 9.62 8.77
C VAL A 26 -14.70 8.70 8.42
N VAL A 27 -14.40 7.43 8.14
CA VAL A 27 -15.38 6.37 7.92
C VAL A 27 -15.34 5.40 9.09
N ASP A 28 -16.48 5.16 9.71
CA ASP A 28 -16.64 4.18 10.79
C ASP A 28 -17.97 3.44 10.62
N ILE A 29 -17.90 2.13 10.49
CA ILE A 29 -19.08 1.27 10.34
C ILE A 29 -20.02 1.33 11.55
N ASN A 30 -19.55 1.79 12.71
CA ASN A 30 -20.35 1.96 13.92
C ASN A 30 -21.01 3.35 14.03
N GLY A 31 -20.89 4.19 13.00
CA GLY A 31 -21.55 5.50 12.92
C GLY A 31 -20.90 6.62 13.75
N THR A 32 -19.66 6.43 14.23
CA THR A 32 -18.93 7.51 14.94
C THR A 32 -18.15 8.45 14.01
N GLY A 33 -18.00 8.06 12.74
CA GLY A 33 -17.35 8.83 11.68
C GLY A 33 -18.30 9.79 10.94
N ASN A 34 -17.78 10.43 9.89
CA ASN A 34 -18.58 11.24 8.96
C ASN A 34 -19.50 10.37 8.09
N PHE A 35 -19.06 9.16 7.76
CA PHE A 35 -19.81 8.18 6.96
C PHE A 35 -19.67 6.77 7.56
N GLU A 36 -20.65 5.91 7.27
CA GLU A 36 -20.61 4.48 7.63
C GLU A 36 -20.07 3.61 6.48
N SER A 37 -20.08 4.11 5.24
CA SER A 37 -19.54 3.43 4.06
C SER A 37 -18.40 4.19 3.42
N ILE A 38 -17.43 3.45 2.87
CA ILE A 38 -16.27 4.02 2.19
C ILE A 38 -16.73 4.67 0.89
N GLN A 39 -17.66 4.04 0.14
CA GLN A 39 -18.12 4.64 -1.13
C GLN A 39 -18.82 6.00 -0.91
N ALA A 40 -19.64 6.15 0.13
CA ALA A 40 -20.32 7.43 0.38
C ALA A 40 -19.31 8.54 0.74
N ALA A 41 -18.26 8.19 1.49
CA ALA A 41 -17.16 9.12 1.76
C ALA A 41 -16.44 9.51 0.48
N ILE A 42 -16.08 8.55 -0.38
CA ILE A 42 -15.48 8.82 -1.69
C ILE A 42 -16.38 9.75 -2.50
N ASP A 43 -17.69 9.48 -2.59
CA ASP A 43 -18.64 10.29 -3.37
C ASP A 43 -18.74 11.73 -2.88
N SER A 44 -18.59 11.97 -1.58
CA SER A 44 -18.54 13.31 -0.99
C SER A 44 -17.20 14.03 -1.13
N SER A 45 -16.11 13.28 -1.34
CA SER A 45 -14.74 13.80 -1.35
C SER A 45 -14.46 14.65 -2.60
N ILE A 46 -13.52 15.57 -2.48
CA ILE A 46 -12.90 16.31 -3.59
C ILE A 46 -11.41 15.95 -3.72
N PRO A 47 -10.78 16.17 -4.90
CA PRO A 47 -9.37 15.86 -5.08
C PRO A 47 -8.47 16.47 -3.98
N GLY A 48 -7.55 15.66 -3.46
CA GLY A 48 -6.67 16.01 -2.35
C GLY A 48 -7.18 15.57 -0.96
N ASP A 49 -8.46 15.24 -0.80
CA ASP A 49 -9.00 14.73 0.47
C ASP A 49 -8.38 13.37 0.86
N THR A 50 -8.46 13.06 2.15
CA THR A 50 -8.15 11.74 2.71
C THR A 50 -9.40 11.14 3.34
N VAL A 51 -9.84 9.99 2.82
CA VAL A 51 -10.82 9.10 3.44
C VAL A 51 -10.08 8.18 4.42
N LEU A 52 -10.19 8.46 5.71
CA LEU A 52 -9.58 7.67 6.78
C LEU A 52 -10.59 6.65 7.31
N VAL A 53 -10.30 5.36 7.15
CA VAL A 53 -11.22 4.27 7.49
C VAL A 53 -10.82 3.63 8.82
N LEU A 54 -11.77 3.57 9.75
CA LEU A 54 -11.60 2.89 11.04
C LEU A 54 -11.67 1.36 10.89
N PRO A 55 -11.16 0.58 11.88
CA PRO A 55 -11.20 -0.87 11.83
C PRO A 55 -12.62 -1.42 11.65
N GLY A 56 -12.76 -2.44 10.80
CA GLY A 56 -14.06 -3.07 10.53
C GLY A 56 -14.05 -3.86 9.22
N THR A 57 -15.15 -4.59 9.00
CA THR A 57 -15.43 -5.26 7.71
C THR A 57 -16.51 -4.47 6.98
N TYR A 58 -16.12 -3.82 5.89
CA TYR A 58 -16.97 -3.03 5.04
C TYR A 58 -17.42 -3.89 3.86
N PHE A 59 -18.70 -4.23 3.82
CA PHE A 59 -19.29 -5.01 2.73
C PHE A 59 -19.74 -4.08 1.60
N GLU A 60 -18.83 -3.82 0.66
CA GLU A 60 -19.05 -2.93 -0.47
C GLU A 60 -18.00 -3.15 -1.58
N ASN A 61 -18.32 -2.65 -2.77
CA ASN A 61 -17.35 -2.41 -3.83
C ASN A 61 -17.14 -0.89 -3.95
N ILE A 62 -15.89 -0.45 -4.00
CA ILE A 62 -15.56 0.98 -4.08
C ILE A 62 -15.01 1.37 -5.46
N ASN A 63 -15.36 2.57 -5.89
CA ASN A 63 -14.91 3.20 -7.12
C ASN A 63 -14.47 4.64 -6.83
N TYR A 64 -13.22 4.96 -7.22
CA TYR A 64 -12.65 6.28 -7.03
C TYR A 64 -13.30 7.35 -7.91
N ASN A 65 -14.04 6.96 -8.97
CA ASN A 65 -14.79 7.88 -9.83
C ASN A 65 -13.92 9.02 -10.41
N GLY A 66 -12.63 8.76 -10.65
CA GLY A 66 -11.67 9.73 -11.19
C GLY A 66 -11.15 10.72 -10.15
N LYS A 67 -11.42 10.48 -8.86
CA LYS A 67 -10.97 11.35 -7.77
C LYS A 67 -9.56 10.98 -7.34
N ASN A 68 -8.70 11.99 -7.33
CA ASN A 68 -7.35 11.88 -6.82
C ASN A 68 -7.34 12.13 -5.30
N ILE A 69 -7.73 11.11 -4.54
CA ILE A 69 -7.86 11.13 -3.07
C ILE A 69 -7.08 9.98 -2.44
N CYS A 70 -6.75 10.12 -1.17
CA CYS A 70 -6.18 9.02 -0.39
C CYS A 70 -7.30 8.27 0.34
N VAL A 71 -7.40 6.95 0.19
CA VAL A 71 -8.24 6.08 1.03
C VAL A 71 -7.29 5.22 1.84
N ILE A 72 -7.30 5.41 3.17
CA ILE A 72 -6.29 4.86 4.07
C ILE A 72 -6.96 4.23 5.28
N SER A 73 -6.55 3.02 5.63
CA SER A 73 -6.90 2.38 6.89
C SER A 73 -6.12 2.96 8.06
N SER A 74 -6.82 3.26 9.15
CA SER A 74 -6.21 3.74 10.40
C SER A 74 -5.49 2.66 11.21
N ALA A 75 -5.73 1.37 10.92
CA ALA A 75 -5.17 0.23 11.68
C ALA A 75 -4.48 -0.82 10.82
N GLY A 76 -4.35 -0.58 9.52
CA GLY A 76 -3.72 -1.50 8.57
C GLY A 76 -4.58 -2.69 8.17
N ALA A 77 -4.02 -3.51 7.27
CA ALA A 77 -4.78 -4.50 6.50
C ALA A 77 -5.35 -5.64 7.34
N ASN A 78 -4.74 -5.95 8.49
CA ASN A 78 -5.20 -7.00 9.39
C ASN A 78 -6.48 -6.65 10.17
N SER A 79 -6.90 -5.37 10.15
CA SER A 79 -8.02 -4.89 10.97
C SER A 79 -9.08 -4.13 10.17
N THR A 80 -8.81 -3.80 8.91
CA THR A 80 -9.74 -3.07 8.05
C THR A 80 -9.89 -3.80 6.73
N ILE A 81 -11.10 -4.31 6.47
CA ILE A 81 -11.41 -5.22 5.37
C ILE A 81 -12.45 -4.56 4.47
N ILE A 82 -12.19 -4.52 3.18
CA ILE A 82 -13.17 -4.25 2.13
C ILE A 82 -13.53 -5.60 1.50
N ASP A 83 -14.78 -6.01 1.72
CA ASP A 83 -15.28 -7.32 1.30
C ASP A 83 -16.34 -7.15 0.19
N GLY A 84 -15.98 -7.56 -1.02
CA GLY A 84 -16.82 -7.45 -2.21
C GLY A 84 -17.95 -8.49 -2.30
N SER A 85 -18.17 -9.32 -1.29
CA SER A 85 -19.20 -10.38 -1.31
C SER A 85 -20.64 -9.84 -1.25
N TRP A 86 -20.85 -8.58 -0.87
CA TRP A 86 -22.18 -7.96 -0.78
C TRP A 86 -22.18 -6.47 -1.20
N PRO A 87 -23.29 -5.95 -1.77
CA PRO A 87 -24.54 -6.66 -2.04
C PRO A 87 -24.44 -7.64 -3.22
N LEU A 88 -25.09 -8.80 -3.07
CA LEU A 88 -25.27 -9.80 -4.14
C LEU A 88 -26.25 -9.27 -5.20
N ASN A 89 -25.84 -8.28 -5.98
CA ASN A 89 -26.48 -8.04 -7.27
C ASN A 89 -25.85 -8.97 -8.32
N ASP A 90 -26.54 -9.19 -9.45
CA ASP A 90 -26.08 -10.08 -10.54
C ASP A 90 -24.72 -9.66 -11.16
N ILE A 91 -24.15 -8.54 -10.70
CA ILE A 91 -22.88 -7.99 -11.15
C ILE A 91 -21.99 -7.67 -9.94
N GLN A 92 -21.74 -8.67 -9.08
CA GLN A 92 -20.55 -8.66 -8.21
C GLN A 92 -19.35 -8.11 -9.01
N GLN A 93 -18.59 -7.16 -8.48
CA GLN A 93 -17.59 -6.38 -9.23
C GLN A 93 -16.19 -6.56 -8.64
N SER A 94 -15.19 -5.89 -9.24
CA SER A 94 -13.93 -5.63 -8.53
C SER A 94 -14.22 -4.99 -7.18
N VAL A 95 -13.50 -5.40 -6.13
CA VAL A 95 -13.63 -4.76 -4.81
C VAL A 95 -13.25 -3.29 -4.89
N VAL A 96 -12.19 -2.96 -5.64
CA VAL A 96 -11.72 -1.59 -5.84
C VAL A 96 -11.54 -1.27 -7.32
N THR A 97 -12.05 -0.12 -7.75
CA THR A 97 -12.08 0.31 -9.15
C THR A 97 -11.38 1.67 -9.34
N PHE A 98 -10.39 1.70 -10.24
CA PHE A 98 -9.74 2.90 -10.79
C PHE A 98 -9.87 2.89 -12.32
N ARG A 99 -10.80 3.67 -12.88
CA ARG A 99 -11.12 3.61 -14.32
C ARG A 99 -11.44 4.95 -14.96
N ASN A 100 -11.10 6.05 -14.29
CA ASN A 100 -11.53 7.38 -14.70
C ASN A 100 -10.36 8.37 -14.76
N GLY A 101 -9.13 7.86 -14.97
CA GLY A 101 -7.93 8.67 -15.13
C GLY A 101 -7.33 9.14 -13.80
N GLU A 102 -7.55 8.40 -12.72
CA GLU A 102 -6.89 8.65 -11.44
C GLU A 102 -5.37 8.65 -11.61
N ASP A 103 -4.66 9.60 -10.99
CA ASP A 103 -3.20 9.70 -11.08
C ASP A 103 -2.51 9.20 -9.81
N SER A 104 -1.19 9.39 -9.72
CA SER A 104 -0.38 8.92 -8.59
C SER A 104 -0.64 9.64 -7.27
N THR A 105 -1.60 10.58 -7.22
CA THR A 105 -2.11 11.18 -5.98
C THR A 105 -3.40 10.52 -5.48
N ALA A 106 -4.00 9.62 -6.27
CA ALA A 106 -4.93 8.62 -5.75
C ALA A 106 -4.15 7.50 -5.03
N VAL A 107 -4.49 7.23 -3.77
CA VAL A 107 -3.80 6.22 -2.95
C VAL A 107 -4.82 5.29 -2.30
N LEU A 108 -4.52 3.99 -2.30
CA LEU A 108 -5.22 2.96 -1.54
C LEU A 108 -4.22 2.26 -0.62
N SER A 109 -4.41 2.39 0.70
CA SER A 109 -3.43 1.89 1.67
C SER A 109 -4.00 1.22 2.91
N GLY A 110 -3.45 0.05 3.24
CA GLY A 110 -3.69 -0.60 4.53
C GLY A 110 -4.97 -1.42 4.63
N PHE A 111 -5.49 -2.00 3.54
CA PHE A 111 -6.73 -2.78 3.56
C PHE A 111 -6.49 -4.26 3.28
N THR A 112 -7.29 -5.14 3.89
CA THR A 112 -7.58 -6.43 3.26
C THR A 112 -8.65 -6.21 2.19
N ILE A 113 -8.44 -6.74 0.99
CA ILE A 113 -9.32 -6.61 -0.17
C ILE A 113 -9.67 -8.02 -0.63
N THR A 114 -10.95 -8.40 -0.49
CA THR A 114 -11.35 -9.81 -0.59
C THR A 114 -12.71 -10.02 -1.24
N HIS A 115 -12.93 -11.24 -1.74
CA HIS A 115 -14.19 -11.74 -2.27
C HIS A 115 -14.78 -10.93 -3.44
N GLY A 116 -13.96 -10.18 -4.18
CA GLY A 116 -14.40 -9.60 -5.45
C GLY A 116 -14.44 -10.65 -6.57
N SER A 117 -15.36 -10.44 -7.53
CA SER A 117 -15.56 -11.35 -8.67
C SER A 117 -15.24 -10.73 -10.04
N GLY A 118 -14.70 -9.52 -10.01
CA GLY A 118 -14.18 -8.78 -11.17
C GLY A 118 -15.19 -7.86 -11.84
N TYR A 119 -14.70 -6.73 -12.34
CA TYR A 119 -15.43 -5.73 -13.10
C TYR A 119 -15.97 -6.31 -14.40
N TYR A 120 -17.30 -6.25 -14.57
CA TYR A 120 -17.96 -6.66 -15.80
C TYR A 120 -17.89 -5.53 -16.84
N ASN A 121 -17.07 -5.72 -17.86
CA ASN A 121 -16.90 -4.71 -18.92
C ASN A 121 -18.04 -4.76 -19.95
N ASP A 122 -18.10 -3.76 -20.83
CA ASP A 122 -19.11 -3.65 -21.89
C ASP A 122 -19.05 -4.82 -22.92
N ALA A 123 -17.92 -5.54 -22.97
CA ALA A 123 -17.75 -6.73 -23.80
C ALA A 123 -18.23 -8.03 -23.12
N GLY A 124 -18.72 -7.95 -21.89
CA GLY A 124 -19.22 -9.09 -21.12
C GLY A 124 -18.14 -9.94 -20.47
N THR A 125 -16.95 -9.39 -20.24
CA THR A 125 -15.81 -10.04 -19.58
C THR A 125 -15.62 -9.50 -18.16
N ARG A 126 -15.31 -10.38 -17.21
CA ARG A 126 -14.98 -10.03 -15.82
C ARG A 126 -13.48 -9.84 -15.66
N LEU A 127 -13.06 -8.70 -15.13
CA LEU A 127 -11.67 -8.28 -15.04
C LEU A 127 -11.30 -7.85 -13.62
N GLY A 128 -10.12 -8.21 -13.11
CA GLY A 128 -9.60 -7.63 -11.86
C GLY A 128 -10.44 -7.97 -10.63
N GLY A 129 -10.42 -9.22 -10.15
CA GLY A 129 -11.25 -9.69 -9.04
C GLY A 129 -11.17 -8.77 -7.82
N GLY A 130 -9.97 -8.52 -7.31
CA GLY A 130 -9.74 -7.60 -6.21
C GLY A 130 -9.74 -6.15 -6.66
N ILE A 131 -8.79 -5.79 -7.52
CA ILE A 131 -8.57 -4.41 -7.98
C ILE A 131 -8.49 -4.35 -9.50
N ILE A 132 -9.08 -3.33 -10.10
CA ILE A 132 -8.87 -2.99 -11.51
C ILE A 132 -8.32 -1.58 -11.67
N CYS A 133 -7.22 -1.45 -12.42
CA CYS A 133 -6.68 -0.19 -12.93
C CYS A 133 -6.85 -0.16 -14.45
N SER A 134 -7.61 0.79 -14.98
CA SER A 134 -7.80 0.92 -16.43
C SER A 134 -8.04 2.34 -16.90
N MET A 135 -8.17 2.53 -18.22
CA MET A 135 -8.48 3.82 -18.83
C MET A 135 -7.52 4.96 -18.46
N GLY A 136 -6.22 4.65 -18.35
CA GLY A 136 -5.17 5.63 -18.04
C GLY A 136 -4.96 5.87 -16.54
N SER A 137 -5.62 5.09 -15.67
CA SER A 137 -5.49 5.24 -14.22
C SER A 137 -4.15 4.70 -13.71
N SER A 138 -3.47 5.51 -12.92
CA SER A 138 -2.12 5.29 -12.38
C SER A 138 -2.03 5.56 -10.86
N PRO A 139 -2.89 4.92 -10.03
CA PRO A 139 -2.90 5.12 -8.57
C PRO A 139 -1.67 4.51 -7.88
N ILE A 140 -1.50 4.84 -6.59
CA ILE A 140 -0.62 4.11 -5.66
C ILE A 140 -1.46 3.09 -4.88
N ILE A 141 -1.06 1.82 -4.93
CA ILE A 141 -1.67 0.71 -4.19
C ILE A 141 -0.59 0.14 -3.27
N GLU A 142 -0.74 0.31 -1.95
CA GLU A 142 0.30 -0.08 -1.00
C GLU A 142 -0.17 -0.65 0.33
N HIS A 143 0.65 -1.49 0.96
CA HIS A 143 0.38 -2.05 2.30
C HIS A 143 -0.98 -2.79 2.42
N ASN A 144 -1.48 -3.34 1.32
CA ASN A 144 -2.74 -4.09 1.30
C ASN A 144 -2.50 -5.61 1.35
N ILE A 145 -3.51 -6.35 1.82
CA ILE A 145 -3.62 -7.80 1.67
C ILE A 145 -4.74 -8.07 0.66
N ILE A 146 -4.38 -8.40 -0.57
CA ILE A 146 -5.31 -8.66 -1.67
C ILE A 146 -5.44 -10.18 -1.79
N LYS A 147 -6.56 -10.73 -1.33
CA LYS A 147 -6.70 -12.19 -1.23
C LYS A 147 -8.10 -12.68 -1.53
N ASP A 148 -8.20 -13.97 -1.86
CA ASP A 148 -9.48 -14.66 -2.03
C ASP A 148 -10.41 -13.95 -3.04
N ASN A 149 -9.82 -13.26 -4.01
CA ASN A 149 -10.55 -12.64 -5.12
C ASN A 149 -10.51 -13.55 -6.33
N THR A 150 -11.59 -13.55 -7.10
CA THR A 150 -11.71 -14.36 -8.31
C THR A 150 -12.02 -13.46 -9.50
N ALA A 151 -11.29 -13.59 -10.60
CA ALA A 151 -11.72 -13.04 -11.87
C ALA A 151 -12.31 -14.16 -12.73
N SER A 152 -13.56 -13.99 -13.16
CA SER A 152 -14.30 -14.86 -14.08
C SER A 152 -14.74 -16.24 -13.55
N GLU A 153 -15.87 -16.70 -14.10
CA GLU A 153 -16.40 -18.07 -14.03
C GLU A 153 -16.94 -18.53 -15.41
N THR A 154 -16.75 -17.73 -16.48
CA THR A 154 -17.46 -17.95 -17.77
C THR A 154 -16.53 -18.35 -18.91
N THR A 155 -17.03 -19.25 -19.75
CA THR A 155 -16.26 -20.13 -20.65
C THR A 155 -15.67 -19.47 -21.90
N THR A 156 -15.60 -18.13 -22.00
CA THR A 156 -15.44 -17.47 -23.31
C THR A 156 -14.48 -16.28 -23.44
N HIS A 157 -13.77 -15.81 -22.40
CA HIS A 157 -12.99 -14.56 -22.53
C HIS A 157 -11.57 -14.57 -21.96
N ASN A 158 -10.80 -13.55 -22.37
CA ASN A 158 -9.34 -13.50 -22.35
C ASN A 158 -8.83 -12.29 -21.55
N GLY A 159 -7.96 -12.53 -20.56
CA GLY A 159 -7.22 -11.50 -19.80
C GLY A 159 -7.90 -11.17 -18.49
N GLU A 160 -7.48 -11.83 -17.42
CA GLU A 160 -8.20 -11.85 -16.14
C GLU A 160 -7.14 -11.81 -15.02
N GLY A 161 -7.09 -10.72 -14.28
CA GLY A 161 -6.32 -10.60 -13.04
C GLY A 161 -7.16 -10.99 -11.84
N GLY A 162 -6.86 -12.08 -11.15
CA GLY A 162 -7.62 -12.50 -9.96
C GLY A 162 -7.49 -11.47 -8.83
N GLY A 163 -6.25 -11.11 -8.49
CA GLY A 163 -5.94 -10.09 -7.48
C GLY A 163 -6.04 -8.69 -8.07
N ILE A 164 -5.16 -8.37 -9.02
CA ILE A 164 -5.07 -7.05 -9.67
C ILE A 164 -5.04 -7.20 -11.19
N GLU A 165 -5.90 -6.45 -11.88
CA GLU A 165 -5.83 -6.26 -13.33
C GLU A 165 -5.36 -4.84 -13.67
N ILE A 166 -4.37 -4.73 -14.55
CA ILE A 166 -3.90 -3.48 -15.14
C ILE A 166 -4.14 -3.53 -16.65
N THR A 167 -5.04 -2.71 -17.16
CA THR A 167 -5.47 -2.79 -18.56
C THR A 167 -5.68 -1.41 -19.19
N SER A 168 -5.87 -1.35 -20.51
CA SER A 168 -5.91 -0.12 -21.32
C SER A 168 -4.58 0.64 -21.36
N ASP A 169 -4.16 1.05 -22.56
CA ASP A 169 -2.93 1.83 -22.79
C ASP A 169 -2.83 3.04 -21.85
N GLY A 170 -1.69 3.17 -21.16
CA GLY A 170 -1.39 4.30 -20.26
C GLY A 170 -1.77 4.10 -18.79
N SER A 171 -2.35 2.97 -18.39
CA SER A 171 -2.61 2.67 -16.98
C SER A 171 -1.32 2.18 -16.29
N ASN A 172 -0.71 3.03 -15.46
CA ASN A 172 0.64 2.80 -14.91
C ASN A 172 0.66 2.94 -13.37
N PRO A 173 -0.07 2.11 -12.62
CA PRO A 173 -0.07 2.18 -11.17
C PRO A 173 1.31 1.89 -10.56
N ILE A 174 1.51 2.40 -9.34
CA ILE A 174 2.61 2.00 -8.45
C ILE A 174 2.02 1.00 -7.45
N ILE A 175 2.51 -0.24 -7.46
CA ILE A 175 2.04 -1.32 -6.61
C ILE A 175 3.20 -1.76 -5.72
N ARG A 176 3.10 -1.51 -4.41
CA ARG A 176 4.20 -1.82 -3.49
C ARG A 176 3.79 -2.26 -2.09
N TYR A 177 4.61 -3.07 -1.44
CA TYR A 177 4.37 -3.53 -0.07
C TYR A 177 3.02 -4.24 0.11
N ASN A 178 2.49 -4.86 -0.95
CA ASN A 178 1.24 -5.62 -0.88
C ASN A 178 1.53 -7.11 -0.77
N VAL A 179 0.67 -7.81 -0.04
CA VAL A 179 0.53 -9.26 -0.09
C VAL A 179 -0.59 -9.58 -1.06
N ILE A 180 -0.31 -10.35 -2.11
CA ILE A 180 -1.27 -10.76 -3.14
C ILE A 180 -1.34 -12.28 -3.10
N TRP A 181 -2.38 -12.81 -2.47
CA TRP A 181 -2.40 -14.21 -2.02
C TRP A 181 -3.73 -14.93 -2.26
N ARG A 182 -3.70 -16.16 -2.78
CA ARG A 182 -4.92 -16.97 -3.04
C ARG A 182 -5.95 -16.26 -3.90
N ASN A 183 -5.50 -15.47 -4.87
CA ASN A 183 -6.39 -14.95 -5.89
C ASN A 183 -6.42 -15.90 -7.07
N LYS A 184 -7.58 -15.97 -7.71
CA LYS A 184 -7.87 -16.95 -8.75
C LYS A 184 -8.39 -16.30 -10.02
N VAL A 185 -8.08 -16.91 -11.14
CA VAL A 185 -8.81 -16.74 -12.40
C VAL A 185 -9.60 -18.00 -12.68
N GLY A 186 -10.91 -17.87 -12.96
CA GLY A 186 -11.77 -19.01 -13.28
C GLY A 186 -11.38 -19.72 -14.58
N GLU A 187 -12.02 -20.85 -14.86
CA GLU A 187 -11.77 -21.61 -16.10
C GLU A 187 -12.36 -20.86 -17.32
N GLY A 188 -11.56 -19.96 -17.89
CA GLY A 188 -11.96 -19.09 -19.00
C GLY A 188 -10.98 -19.14 -20.18
N ALA A 189 -11.46 -19.70 -21.29
CA ALA A 189 -10.90 -19.76 -22.64
C ALA A 189 -9.61 -20.59 -22.89
N PRO A 190 -9.63 -21.54 -23.88
CA PRO A 190 -8.48 -22.36 -24.30
C PRO A 190 -7.45 -21.60 -25.17
N GLY A 191 -7.14 -20.34 -24.83
CA GLY A 191 -6.34 -19.43 -25.64
C GLY A 191 -4.94 -19.11 -25.09
N TRP A 192 -4.03 -18.69 -25.96
CA TRP A 192 -2.63 -18.29 -25.68
C TRP A 192 -2.46 -17.02 -24.82
N TYR A 193 -3.50 -16.62 -24.09
CA TYR A 193 -3.47 -15.44 -23.22
C TYR A 193 -2.82 -15.84 -21.90
N ALA A 194 -2.13 -14.89 -21.27
CA ALA A 194 -1.39 -15.12 -20.04
C ALA A 194 -2.09 -14.39 -18.87
N PRO A 195 -3.26 -14.86 -18.41
CA PRO A 195 -3.87 -14.32 -17.21
C PRO A 195 -2.94 -14.49 -16.00
N GLY A 196 -3.04 -13.53 -15.08
CA GLY A 196 -2.27 -13.47 -13.86
C GLY A 196 -3.19 -13.69 -12.66
N GLY A 197 -3.08 -14.83 -11.95
CA GLY A 197 -3.88 -15.06 -10.75
C GLY A 197 -3.68 -13.95 -9.72
N GLY A 198 -2.42 -13.58 -9.47
CA GLY A 198 -2.04 -12.43 -8.65
C GLY A 198 -2.19 -11.11 -9.37
N ILE A 199 -1.34 -10.86 -10.39
CA ILE A 199 -1.33 -9.61 -11.18
C ILE A 199 -1.36 -9.92 -12.67
N SER A 200 -2.30 -9.32 -13.39
CA SER A 200 -2.40 -9.36 -14.85
C SER A 200 -2.18 -7.97 -15.45
N ILE A 201 -1.40 -7.89 -16.52
CA ILE A 201 -1.08 -6.65 -17.25
C ILE A 201 -1.41 -6.81 -18.73
N TRP A 202 -2.27 -5.95 -19.25
CA TRP A 202 -2.70 -5.94 -20.64
C TRP A 202 -2.62 -4.53 -21.26
N GLY A 203 -2.28 -4.44 -22.55
CA GLY A 203 -2.14 -3.16 -23.27
C GLY A 203 -0.75 -2.51 -23.09
N LYS A 204 -0.54 -1.28 -23.56
CA LYS A 204 0.73 -0.55 -23.39
C LYS A 204 0.80 0.11 -22.02
N CYS A 205 1.02 -0.72 -21.01
CA CYS A 205 1.11 -0.34 -19.60
C CYS A 205 2.55 -0.49 -19.10
N GLU A 206 2.99 0.43 -18.27
CA GLU A 206 4.33 0.51 -17.68
C GLU A 206 4.25 0.71 -16.16
N PRO A 207 3.51 -0.14 -15.40
CA PRO A 207 3.43 -0.03 -13.95
C PRO A 207 4.78 -0.27 -13.27
N ILE A 208 4.89 0.25 -12.05
CA ILE A 208 6.02 0.00 -11.15
C ILE A 208 5.54 -0.96 -10.05
N ILE A 209 6.13 -2.15 -9.99
CA ILE A 209 5.70 -3.22 -9.10
C ILE A 209 6.90 -3.61 -8.24
N THR A 210 6.90 -3.16 -6.99
CA THR A 210 8.06 -3.29 -6.10
C THR A 210 7.75 -3.76 -4.71
N ASN A 211 8.60 -4.59 -4.10
CA ASN A 211 8.42 -5.02 -2.71
C ASN A 211 7.04 -5.63 -2.46
N ASN A 212 6.54 -6.50 -3.34
CA ASN A 212 5.30 -7.23 -3.10
C ASN A 212 5.60 -8.72 -2.85
N THR A 213 4.71 -9.37 -2.12
CA THR A 213 4.71 -10.83 -1.93
C THR A 213 3.52 -11.43 -2.66
N ILE A 214 3.75 -12.16 -3.75
CA ILE A 214 2.74 -12.70 -4.67
C ILE A 214 2.77 -14.23 -4.57
N VAL A 215 1.83 -14.81 -3.81
CA VAL A 215 1.92 -16.21 -3.36
C VAL A 215 0.62 -16.99 -3.52
N ASP A 216 0.69 -18.28 -3.82
CA ASP A 216 -0.46 -19.20 -3.91
C ASP A 216 -1.62 -18.71 -4.81
N ASN A 217 -1.31 -17.92 -5.84
CA ASN A 217 -2.32 -17.49 -6.80
C ASN A 217 -2.45 -18.54 -7.92
N ASP A 218 -3.65 -18.61 -8.50
CA ASP A 218 -4.03 -19.64 -9.48
C ASP A 218 -4.64 -19.00 -10.73
N ALA A 219 -4.09 -19.32 -11.90
CA ALA A 219 -4.69 -18.95 -13.17
C ALA A 219 -4.27 -19.94 -14.25
N PRO A 220 -5.12 -20.22 -15.27
CA PRO A 220 -4.88 -21.25 -16.27
C PRO A 220 -3.53 -21.20 -17.01
N HIS A 221 -2.85 -20.04 -17.07
CA HIS A 221 -1.56 -19.89 -17.74
C HIS A 221 -0.51 -19.03 -16.99
N GLY A 222 -0.78 -18.59 -15.76
CA GLY A 222 0.12 -17.69 -15.02
C GLY A 222 -0.36 -17.37 -13.60
N GLY A 223 -0.19 -18.29 -12.65
CA GLY A 223 -0.71 -18.09 -11.29
C GLY A 223 -0.23 -16.81 -10.65
N GLY A 224 1.07 -16.50 -10.72
CA GLY A 224 1.60 -15.30 -10.07
C GLY A 224 1.33 -14.06 -10.89
N VAL A 225 2.02 -13.94 -12.02
CA VAL A 225 2.07 -12.74 -12.86
C VAL A 225 1.88 -13.07 -14.32
N GLY A 226 0.90 -12.41 -14.93
CA GLY A 226 0.60 -12.44 -16.36
C GLY A 226 0.92 -11.13 -17.05
N VAL A 227 1.89 -11.12 -17.99
CA VAL A 227 2.23 -9.93 -18.79
C VAL A 227 1.89 -10.15 -20.25
N PHE A 228 0.78 -9.54 -20.67
CA PHE A 228 0.33 -9.40 -22.06
C PHE A 228 0.43 -7.93 -22.51
N SER A 229 1.56 -7.29 -22.20
CA SER A 229 1.72 -5.86 -22.40
C SER A 229 2.59 -5.52 -23.60
N GLY A 230 2.24 -4.47 -24.35
CA GLY A 230 3.18 -3.84 -25.29
C GLY A 230 4.17 -2.88 -24.61
N GLY A 231 3.95 -2.55 -23.34
CA GLY A 231 4.74 -1.63 -22.53
C GLY A 231 5.85 -2.31 -21.74
N ARG A 232 6.54 -1.55 -20.90
CA ARG A 232 7.72 -1.97 -20.14
C ARG A 232 7.51 -1.86 -18.63
N PRO A 233 6.75 -2.76 -18.00
CA PRO A 233 6.58 -2.76 -16.54
C PRO A 233 7.92 -2.93 -15.82
N ILE A 234 8.06 -2.34 -14.64
CA ILE A 234 9.23 -2.49 -13.76
C ILE A 234 8.86 -3.44 -12.63
N TRP A 235 9.68 -4.47 -12.41
CA TRP A 235 9.53 -5.49 -11.40
C TRP A 235 10.81 -5.57 -10.56
N ARG A 236 10.73 -5.19 -9.29
CA ARG A 236 11.89 -5.18 -8.42
C ARG A 236 11.56 -5.52 -6.97
N ASN A 237 12.46 -6.19 -6.28
CA ASN A 237 12.33 -6.50 -4.86
C ASN A 237 11.09 -7.34 -4.51
N ASN A 238 10.51 -8.07 -5.47
CA ASN A 238 9.30 -8.87 -5.20
C ASN A 238 9.67 -10.30 -4.80
N ILE A 239 8.80 -10.95 -4.04
CA ILE A 239 8.77 -12.40 -3.89
C ILE A 239 7.56 -12.93 -4.66
N ILE A 240 7.78 -13.88 -5.57
CA ILE A 240 6.75 -14.54 -6.38
C ILE A 240 6.89 -16.05 -6.18
N ALA A 241 6.07 -16.64 -5.33
CA ALA A 241 6.28 -18.00 -4.88
C ALA A 241 5.03 -18.87 -4.85
N ASN A 242 5.19 -20.18 -5.05
CA ASN A 242 4.12 -21.18 -4.87
C ASN A 242 2.84 -20.93 -5.71
N ASN A 243 2.92 -20.15 -6.78
CA ASN A 243 1.77 -19.94 -7.63
C ASN A 243 1.56 -21.16 -8.56
N LEU A 244 0.30 -21.46 -8.86
CA LEU A 244 -0.08 -22.53 -9.78
C LEU A 244 0.02 -22.02 -11.23
N GLU A 245 0.56 -22.82 -12.14
CA GLU A 245 1.14 -22.40 -13.41
C GLU A 245 2.47 -21.62 -13.25
N TYR A 246 2.79 -20.73 -14.18
CA TYR A 246 4.05 -20.00 -14.13
C TYR A 246 4.04 -18.93 -13.05
N GLY A 247 5.18 -18.73 -12.38
CA GLY A 247 5.38 -17.60 -11.47
C GLY A 247 5.26 -16.28 -12.23
N VAL A 248 5.98 -16.17 -13.34
CA VAL A 248 5.89 -15.05 -14.28
C VAL A 248 5.79 -15.59 -15.71
N ILE A 249 4.74 -15.20 -16.43
CA ILE A 249 4.60 -15.46 -17.86
C ILE A 249 4.57 -14.14 -18.63
N VAL A 250 5.38 -14.08 -19.69
CA VAL A 250 5.42 -12.96 -20.63
C VAL A 250 5.22 -13.48 -22.05
N THR A 251 4.22 -12.97 -22.76
CA THR A 251 3.89 -13.45 -24.12
C THR A 251 4.18 -12.42 -25.23
N SER A 252 4.49 -11.17 -24.87
CA SER A 252 4.91 -10.13 -25.80
C SER A 252 6.44 -9.97 -25.82
N THR A 253 6.97 -9.29 -26.85
CA THR A 253 8.40 -8.97 -26.96
C THR A 253 8.84 -7.78 -26.10
N SER A 254 7.91 -7.14 -25.39
CA SER A 254 8.19 -6.03 -24.47
C SER A 254 8.35 -6.58 -23.05
N TYR A 255 9.54 -7.14 -22.77
CA TYR A 255 9.79 -7.98 -21.58
C TYR A 255 9.83 -7.26 -20.22
N GLY A 256 9.47 -5.97 -20.14
CA GLY A 256 9.65 -5.19 -18.91
C GLY A 256 11.09 -5.20 -18.37
N TYR A 257 11.24 -4.73 -17.15
CA TYR A 257 12.49 -4.67 -16.41
C TYR A 257 12.33 -5.49 -15.13
N PHE A 258 12.79 -6.74 -15.15
CA PHE A 258 12.80 -7.63 -13.97
C PHE A 258 14.20 -7.62 -13.36
N TYR A 259 14.34 -7.24 -12.10
CA TYR A 259 15.61 -7.21 -11.38
C TYR A 259 15.40 -7.43 -9.89
N TYR A 260 16.32 -8.11 -9.20
CA TYR A 260 16.26 -8.29 -7.75
C TYR A 260 14.92 -8.85 -7.25
N ASN A 261 14.39 -9.90 -7.87
CA ASN A 261 13.20 -10.60 -7.40
C ASN A 261 13.55 -12.02 -6.94
N ASN A 262 12.81 -12.55 -5.98
CA ASN A 262 12.83 -13.97 -5.70
C ASN A 262 11.64 -14.63 -6.40
N VAL A 263 11.88 -15.54 -7.34
CA VAL A 263 10.81 -16.31 -7.99
C VAL A 263 11.05 -17.79 -7.72
N TRP A 264 10.19 -18.42 -6.93
CA TRP A 264 10.48 -19.73 -6.34
C TRP A 264 9.28 -20.68 -6.28
N ASN A 265 9.50 -21.96 -6.59
CA ASN A 265 8.53 -23.05 -6.44
C ASN A 265 7.16 -22.80 -7.11
N ASN A 266 7.15 -22.12 -8.25
CA ASN A 266 5.94 -22.01 -9.08
C ASN A 266 5.87 -23.21 -10.03
N THR A 267 4.66 -23.70 -10.34
CA THR A 267 4.48 -24.97 -11.06
C THR A 267 3.64 -24.78 -12.33
N PRO A 268 4.20 -24.91 -13.56
CA PRO A 268 5.28 -25.85 -13.86
C PRO A 268 6.68 -25.25 -13.80
N ASP A 269 6.84 -23.93 -13.82
CA ASP A 269 8.14 -23.27 -13.76
C ASP A 269 8.02 -21.84 -13.20
N ASN A 270 9.13 -21.29 -12.72
CA ASN A 270 9.20 -19.92 -12.24
C ASN A 270 8.98 -18.89 -13.35
N TYR A 271 9.45 -19.20 -14.56
CA TYR A 271 9.40 -18.27 -15.68
C TYR A 271 8.95 -18.95 -16.97
N ASN A 272 8.10 -18.26 -17.74
CA ASN A 272 7.87 -18.57 -19.14
C ASN A 272 8.49 -17.48 -20.03
N ARG A 273 9.46 -17.87 -20.88
CA ARG A 273 10.13 -16.98 -21.86
C ARG A 273 10.87 -15.79 -21.26
N LEU A 274 11.05 -15.74 -19.95
CA LEU A 274 11.92 -14.80 -19.26
C LEU A 274 13.22 -15.50 -18.85
N VAL A 275 14.34 -14.81 -19.02
CA VAL A 275 15.64 -15.26 -18.53
C VAL A 275 15.90 -14.52 -17.22
N ILE A 276 16.36 -15.25 -16.20
CA ILE A 276 16.80 -14.70 -14.89
C ILE A 276 17.69 -13.48 -15.12
N LYS A 277 17.40 -12.40 -14.41
CA LYS A 277 18.08 -11.11 -14.56
C LYS A 277 19.02 -10.84 -13.38
N VAL A 278 19.70 -9.69 -13.44
CA VAL A 278 20.63 -9.26 -12.40
C VAL A 278 19.88 -9.16 -11.06
N GLY A 279 20.46 -9.79 -10.03
CA GLY A 279 19.92 -9.77 -8.68
C GLY A 279 18.74 -10.71 -8.44
N ASP A 280 18.13 -11.28 -9.49
CA ASP A 280 17.06 -12.25 -9.29
C ASP A 280 17.61 -13.54 -8.66
N ILE A 281 16.89 -14.06 -7.66
CA ILE A 281 17.16 -15.31 -6.97
C ILE A 281 15.96 -16.26 -7.11
N SER A 282 16.17 -17.55 -6.85
CA SER A 282 15.12 -18.58 -6.90
C SER A 282 15.36 -19.56 -5.75
N VAL A 283 14.97 -19.13 -4.55
CA VAL A 283 15.24 -19.83 -3.29
C VAL A 283 14.02 -19.76 -2.37
N ASP A 284 13.91 -20.70 -1.45
CA ASP A 284 12.81 -20.71 -0.47
C ASP A 284 12.84 -19.40 0.34
N PRO A 285 11.75 -18.60 0.32
CA PRO A 285 11.66 -17.39 1.13
C PRO A 285 11.72 -17.62 2.64
N LEU A 286 11.47 -18.83 3.12
CA LEU A 286 11.38 -19.15 4.55
C LEU A 286 10.38 -18.23 5.27
N PHE A 287 9.12 -18.24 4.82
CA PHE A 287 8.03 -17.50 5.47
C PHE A 287 7.70 -18.06 6.86
N VAL A 288 7.23 -17.22 7.78
CA VAL A 288 6.91 -17.61 9.17
C VAL A 288 5.76 -18.62 9.24
N ASP A 289 4.61 -18.34 8.62
CA ASP A 289 3.44 -19.24 8.62
C ASP A 289 2.58 -18.98 7.34
N PRO A 290 3.07 -19.41 6.16
CA PRO A 290 2.42 -19.10 4.88
C PRO A 290 1.00 -19.68 4.76
N ASP A 291 0.72 -20.83 5.40
CA ASP A 291 -0.61 -21.45 5.41
C ASP A 291 -1.67 -20.57 6.09
N LYS A 292 -1.24 -19.68 7.00
CA LYS A 292 -2.11 -18.68 7.66
C LYS A 292 -2.00 -17.28 7.07
N GLY A 293 -1.25 -17.11 5.99
CA GLY A 293 -1.01 -15.82 5.35
C GLY A 293 0.03 -14.93 6.05
N ASP A 294 0.87 -15.49 6.92
CA ASP A 294 1.99 -14.78 7.54
C ASP A 294 3.25 -14.92 6.69
N PHE A 295 3.41 -13.97 5.76
CA PHE A 295 4.52 -13.92 4.81
C PHE A 295 5.70 -13.07 5.28
N ARG A 296 5.81 -12.80 6.58
CA ARG A 296 7.05 -12.26 7.13
C ARG A 296 8.18 -13.28 6.97
N LEU A 297 9.40 -12.80 6.79
CA LEU A 297 10.58 -13.65 6.64
C LEU A 297 11.04 -14.19 8.00
N GLN A 298 11.50 -15.44 8.03
CA GLN A 298 12.25 -15.98 9.16
C GLN A 298 13.70 -15.44 9.14
N SER A 299 14.36 -15.40 10.30
CA SER A 299 15.70 -14.80 10.45
C SER A 299 16.82 -15.44 9.62
N GLY A 300 16.61 -16.64 9.05
CA GLY A 300 17.55 -17.31 8.15
C GLY A 300 17.20 -17.18 6.67
N SER A 301 16.20 -16.36 6.33
CA SER A 301 15.71 -16.22 4.96
C SER A 301 16.79 -15.66 4.03
N PRO A 302 16.99 -16.26 2.85
CA PRO A 302 17.87 -15.71 1.83
C PRO A 302 17.29 -14.48 1.12
N CYS A 303 16.05 -14.08 1.46
CA CYS A 303 15.41 -12.88 0.93
C CYS A 303 15.74 -11.61 1.74
N ILE A 304 16.40 -11.76 2.90
CA ILE A 304 16.87 -10.66 3.72
C ILE A 304 18.09 -10.01 3.06
N ASP A 305 18.13 -8.68 2.99
CA ASP A 305 19.14 -7.83 2.34
C ASP A 305 19.40 -8.15 0.86
N ALA A 306 18.49 -8.88 0.21
CA ALA A 306 18.69 -9.40 -1.13
C ALA A 306 18.09 -8.52 -2.24
N GLY A 307 17.43 -7.42 -1.87
CA GLY A 307 16.88 -6.44 -2.80
C GLY A 307 17.94 -5.60 -3.52
N ASP A 308 17.45 -4.76 -4.43
CA ASP A 308 18.27 -3.82 -5.20
C ASP A 308 19.02 -2.87 -4.25
N PRO A 309 20.36 -2.87 -4.23
CA PRO A 309 21.15 -1.99 -3.37
C PRO A 309 20.98 -0.49 -3.67
N SER A 310 20.33 -0.15 -4.78
CA SER A 310 19.98 1.24 -5.15
C SER A 310 18.57 1.65 -4.72
N SER A 311 17.75 0.72 -4.21
CA SER A 311 16.48 1.05 -3.57
C SER A 311 16.71 1.78 -2.25
N PRO A 312 15.68 2.50 -1.73
CA PRO A 312 15.71 2.96 -0.34
C PRO A 312 16.04 1.82 0.62
N LEU A 313 16.81 2.12 1.67
CA LEU A 313 17.12 1.17 2.74
C LEU A 313 15.85 0.83 3.52
N ASP A 314 15.84 -0.34 4.14
CA ASP A 314 14.82 -0.71 5.12
C ASP A 314 14.94 0.18 6.37
N ASP A 315 13.89 0.17 7.20
CA ASP A 315 13.77 1.09 8.35
C ASP A 315 14.86 0.87 9.43
N ASP A 316 15.52 -0.29 9.44
CA ASP A 316 16.69 -0.61 10.25
C ASP A 316 18.02 -0.14 9.63
N GLY A 317 17.99 0.37 8.40
CA GLY A 317 19.12 0.91 7.66
C GLY A 317 19.89 -0.14 6.84
N THR A 318 19.38 -1.36 6.69
CA THR A 318 20.00 -2.37 5.83
C THR A 318 19.51 -2.27 4.39
N ILE A 319 20.08 -3.10 3.50
CA ILE A 319 19.64 -3.17 2.11
C ILE A 319 18.20 -3.67 2.10
N ALA A 320 17.37 -3.13 1.20
CA ALA A 320 15.98 -3.56 1.10
C ALA A 320 15.84 -5.08 1.02
N ASP A 321 14.95 -5.64 1.83
CA ASP A 321 14.52 -7.01 1.71
C ASP A 321 13.65 -7.24 0.46
N LEU A 322 13.56 -8.50 0.05
CA LEU A 322 12.58 -8.92 -0.95
C LEU A 322 11.22 -9.12 -0.28
N GLY A 323 10.15 -8.71 -0.96
CA GLY A 323 8.77 -8.96 -0.54
C GLY A 323 8.11 -7.76 0.16
N ALA A 324 6.92 -8.02 0.70
CA ALA A 324 6.02 -7.01 1.26
C ALA A 324 6.42 -6.50 2.65
N PHE A 325 7.19 -7.28 3.40
CA PHE A 325 7.54 -6.98 4.78
C PHE A 325 9.06 -6.99 4.96
N PRO A 326 9.65 -5.89 5.45
CA PRO A 326 11.05 -5.93 5.86
C PRO A 326 11.20 -6.78 7.12
N PHE A 327 12.31 -7.50 7.20
CA PHE A 327 12.80 -8.18 8.36
C PHE A 327 13.69 -7.22 9.13
N TYR A 328 13.18 -6.74 10.26
CA TYR A 328 13.98 -5.90 11.16
C TYR A 328 15.11 -6.71 11.76
N GLN A 329 16.31 -6.48 11.26
CA GLN A 329 17.49 -7.08 11.84
C GLN A 329 17.77 -6.39 13.16
N PRO A 330 17.82 -7.14 14.28
CA PRO A 330 18.42 -6.58 15.47
C PRO A 330 19.83 -6.18 15.06
N SER A 331 20.15 -4.89 15.14
CA SER A 331 21.47 -4.38 14.75
C SER A 331 22.51 -5.30 15.37
N ALA A 332 23.46 -5.78 14.57
CA ALA A 332 24.54 -6.62 15.05
C ALA A 332 25.31 -5.86 16.13
N VAL A 333 24.86 -5.97 17.37
CA VAL A 333 25.70 -5.81 18.53
C VAL A 333 26.53 -7.07 18.50
N ASP A 334 27.76 -6.91 18.00
CA ASP A 334 28.82 -7.89 18.06
C ASP A 334 28.70 -8.71 19.36
N GLU A 335 28.30 -9.97 19.29
CA GLU A 335 28.24 -10.90 20.44
C GLU A 335 29.65 -11.30 20.91
N SER A 336 30.59 -10.35 20.83
CA SER A 336 31.92 -10.39 21.40
C SER A 336 32.21 -9.24 22.37
N ASP A 337 31.24 -8.39 22.73
CA ASP A 337 31.31 -7.62 23.97
C ASP A 337 29.91 -7.16 24.44
N ASN A 338 29.49 -7.62 25.62
CA ASN A 338 28.22 -7.28 26.26
C ASN A 338 28.27 -5.85 26.86
N ASN A 339 28.62 -4.86 26.02
CA ASN A 339 28.87 -3.49 26.43
C ASN A 339 28.79 -2.45 25.29
N GLN A 340 28.05 -2.70 24.20
CA GLN A 340 27.76 -1.60 23.26
C GLN A 340 26.65 -0.72 23.80
N VAL A 341 27.09 0.26 24.57
CA VAL A 341 26.37 1.50 24.86
C VAL A 341 25.97 2.13 23.51
N PRO A 342 24.70 2.54 23.31
CA PRO A 342 24.29 3.25 22.10
C PRO A 342 25.25 4.41 21.81
N THR A 343 25.76 4.53 20.59
CA THR A 343 26.82 5.53 20.28
C THR A 343 26.28 6.94 20.08
N SER A 344 24.95 7.12 19.99
CA SER A 344 24.31 8.42 19.79
C SER A 344 22.92 8.48 20.43
N TYR A 345 22.49 9.70 20.77
CA TYR A 345 21.12 9.98 21.19
C TYR A 345 20.20 10.03 19.96
N LYS A 346 18.99 9.47 20.07
CA LYS A 346 17.99 9.49 18.99
C LYS A 346 16.59 9.70 19.55
N LEU A 347 15.77 10.50 18.86
CA LEU A 347 14.32 10.58 19.08
C LEU A 347 13.63 10.01 17.85
N ASN A 348 12.80 8.97 18.00
CA ASN A 348 12.11 8.32 16.89
C ASN A 348 10.75 8.98 16.61
N GLN A 349 10.21 8.74 15.42
CA GLN A 349 8.85 9.16 15.10
C GLN A 349 7.85 8.37 15.95
N ASN A 350 6.90 9.06 16.58
CA ASN A 350 5.85 8.41 17.34
C ASN A 350 5.00 7.50 16.44
N PHE A 351 4.55 6.36 16.97
CA PHE A 351 3.72 5.41 16.26
C PHE A 351 2.50 4.98 17.11
N PRO A 352 1.28 5.01 16.54
CA PRO A 352 0.93 5.54 15.21
C PRO A 352 1.13 7.06 15.13
N ASN A 353 1.26 7.61 13.91
CA ASN A 353 1.19 9.05 13.62
C ASN A 353 0.67 9.26 12.19
N PRO A 354 -0.56 9.81 11.98
CA PRO A 354 -1.45 10.40 12.99
C PRO A 354 -1.97 9.38 14.01
N PHE A 355 -2.44 9.82 15.18
CA PHE A 355 -2.86 8.94 16.28
C PHE A 355 -4.19 9.36 16.93
N ASN A 356 -4.92 8.39 17.52
CA ASN A 356 -6.18 8.64 18.23
C ASN A 356 -6.43 7.60 19.34
N PRO A 357 -6.62 7.99 20.61
CA PRO A 357 -5.97 9.13 21.28
C PRO A 357 -4.57 8.76 21.79
N THR A 358 -4.09 7.54 21.54
CA THR A 358 -2.84 7.00 22.09
C THR A 358 -1.76 6.84 21.03
N THR A 359 -0.52 7.19 21.38
CA THR A 359 0.67 6.94 20.55
C THR A 359 1.85 6.57 21.44
N THR A 360 2.85 5.94 20.85
CA THR A 360 4.09 5.57 21.55
C THR A 360 5.23 6.43 21.03
N ILE A 361 6.00 7.03 21.95
CA ILE A 361 7.21 7.79 21.66
C ILE A 361 8.41 6.97 22.11
N SER A 362 9.35 6.69 21.21
CA SER A 362 10.60 5.99 21.56
C SER A 362 11.83 6.87 21.32
N TYR A 363 12.85 6.67 22.15
CA TYR A 363 14.14 7.36 22.07
C TYR A 363 15.28 6.51 22.62
N VAL A 364 16.51 6.87 22.27
CA VAL A 364 17.74 6.16 22.63
C VAL A 364 18.68 7.11 23.37
N LEU A 365 19.24 6.64 24.49
CA LEU A 365 20.23 7.37 25.29
C LEU A 365 21.61 6.71 25.18
N SER A 366 22.61 7.45 24.72
CA SER A 366 24.00 6.98 24.61
C SER A 366 24.79 6.94 25.92
N LYS A 367 24.20 7.42 27.01
CA LYS A 367 24.70 7.32 28.39
C LYS A 367 23.58 7.62 29.35
N GLU A 368 23.73 7.23 30.61
CA GLU A 368 22.80 7.67 31.67
C GLU A 368 22.68 9.19 31.64
N SER A 369 21.44 9.68 31.51
CA SER A 369 21.14 11.09 31.32
C SER A 369 19.87 11.44 32.09
N HIS A 370 19.79 12.68 32.58
CA HIS A 370 18.52 13.24 33.02
C HIS A 370 17.72 13.61 31.77
N VAL A 371 16.58 12.96 31.58
CA VAL A 371 15.70 13.10 30.41
C VAL A 371 14.49 13.94 30.77
N GLU A 372 14.23 14.98 29.99
CA GLU A 372 12.95 15.67 29.95
C GLU A 372 12.29 15.42 28.59
N LEU A 373 11.20 14.66 28.57
CA LEU A 373 10.36 14.48 27.38
C LEU A 373 9.07 15.28 27.58
N SER A 374 8.83 16.27 26.74
CA SER A 374 7.70 17.19 26.86
C SER A 374 6.89 17.30 25.57
N ILE A 375 5.59 17.58 25.73
CA ILE A 375 4.67 17.89 24.65
C ILE A 375 4.45 19.40 24.58
N HIS A 376 4.40 19.94 23.37
CA HIS A 376 4.23 21.35 23.06
C HIS A 376 3.10 21.54 22.03
N ASN A 377 2.40 22.67 22.13
CA ASN A 377 1.39 23.08 21.14
C ASN A 377 2.03 23.78 19.92
N ILE A 378 1.22 24.19 18.95
CA ILE A 378 1.69 24.89 17.74
C ILE A 378 2.36 26.25 18.00
N LEU A 379 2.14 26.85 19.17
CA LEU A 379 2.77 28.11 19.59
C LEU A 379 4.12 27.85 20.28
N GLY A 380 4.52 26.59 20.45
CA GLY A 380 5.74 26.18 21.14
C GLY A 380 5.61 26.11 22.67
N GLU A 381 4.43 26.39 23.22
CA GLU A 381 4.20 26.34 24.67
C GLU A 381 4.22 24.89 25.15
N LYS A 382 4.98 24.61 26.22
CA LYS A 382 5.02 23.30 26.85
C LYS A 382 3.71 23.05 27.60
N ILE A 383 2.97 22.03 27.18
CA ILE A 383 1.63 21.70 27.70
C ILE A 383 1.61 20.45 28.58
N LEU A 384 2.59 19.55 28.43
CA LEU A 384 2.72 18.34 29.24
C LEU A 384 4.18 17.91 29.32
N THR A 385 4.59 17.30 30.44
CA THR A 385 5.88 16.61 30.57
C THR A 385 5.58 15.14 30.83
N LEU A 386 6.06 14.26 29.95
CA LEU A 386 5.86 12.81 30.01
C LEU A 386 6.94 12.12 30.85
N VAL A 387 8.18 12.59 30.75
CA VAL A 387 9.33 12.06 31.49
C VAL A 387 10.13 13.24 32.03
N ASN A 388 10.58 13.16 33.28
CA ASN A 388 11.49 14.13 33.90
C ASN A 388 12.33 13.45 35.00
N GLU A 389 13.22 12.55 34.60
CA GLU A 389 14.00 11.74 35.53
C GLU A 389 15.33 11.30 34.91
N LYS A 390 16.22 10.76 35.75
CA LYS A 390 17.42 10.09 35.28
C LYS A 390 17.07 8.71 34.76
N GLN A 391 17.49 8.43 33.53
CA GLN A 391 17.27 7.15 32.89
C GLN A 391 18.61 6.52 32.46
N PRO A 392 18.75 5.19 32.59
CA PRO A 392 19.95 4.48 32.16
C PRO A 392 20.14 4.59 30.65
N THR A 393 21.37 4.33 30.19
CA THR A 393 21.64 4.19 28.77
C THR A 393 20.81 3.06 28.14
N GLY A 394 20.39 3.22 26.89
CA GLY A 394 19.55 2.25 26.18
C GLY A 394 18.33 2.89 25.51
N GLU A 395 17.44 2.04 25.00
CA GLU A 395 16.17 2.46 24.42
C GLU A 395 15.09 2.62 25.48
N HIS A 396 14.25 3.63 25.29
CA HIS A 396 13.14 3.96 26.16
C HIS A 396 11.88 4.17 25.34
N VAL A 397 10.75 3.72 25.88
CA VAL A 397 9.45 3.75 25.24
C VAL A 397 8.45 4.36 26.20
N VAL A 398 7.75 5.39 25.74
CA VAL A 398 6.79 6.15 26.55
C VAL A 398 5.44 6.18 25.84
N LEU A 399 4.40 5.71 26.53
CA LEU A 399 3.02 5.84 26.08
C LEU A 399 2.54 7.28 26.29
N PHE A 400 1.95 7.88 25.26
CA PHE A 400 1.26 9.16 25.36
C PHE A 400 -0.24 8.98 25.09
N GLU A 401 -1.06 9.27 26.10
CA GLU A 401 -2.52 9.24 26.03
C GLU A 401 -3.10 10.66 25.96
N ALA A 402 -3.56 11.07 24.79
CA ALA A 402 -3.99 12.44 24.53
C ALA A 402 -5.50 12.69 24.73
N ASN A 403 -6.14 11.93 25.62
CA ASN A 403 -7.60 11.95 25.84
C ASN A 403 -8.18 13.35 26.10
N ASN A 404 -7.39 14.24 26.73
CA ASN A 404 -7.80 15.59 27.11
C ASN A 404 -7.26 16.70 26.19
N PHE A 405 -6.65 16.36 25.05
CA PHE A 405 -6.09 17.31 24.11
C PHE A 405 -7.01 17.50 22.90
N SER A 406 -7.05 18.70 22.34
CA SER A 406 -7.81 18.99 21.10
C SER A 406 -7.11 18.38 19.89
N GLY A 407 -7.85 17.93 18.88
CA GLY A 407 -7.25 17.45 17.63
C GLY A 407 -6.36 18.53 16.98
N GLY A 408 -5.26 18.12 16.36
CA GLY A 408 -4.33 19.04 15.72
C GLY A 408 -2.85 18.63 15.84
N ILE A 409 -1.99 19.54 15.40
CA ILE A 409 -0.54 19.35 15.39
C ILE A 409 0.02 19.64 16.78
N TYR A 410 0.85 18.72 17.26
CA TYR A 410 1.65 18.87 18.46
C TYR A 410 3.10 18.56 18.16
N PHE A 411 3.98 18.99 19.05
CA PHE A 411 5.39 18.66 19.00
C PHE A 411 5.78 17.96 20.28
N TYR A 412 6.58 16.91 20.20
CA TYR A 412 7.26 16.34 21.36
C TYR A 412 8.74 16.63 21.24
N GLN A 413 9.32 17.07 22.35
CA GLN A 413 10.73 17.43 22.45
C GLN A 413 11.36 16.60 23.56
N ILE A 414 12.52 16.04 23.28
CA ILE A 414 13.39 15.43 24.29
C ILE A 414 14.58 16.34 24.55
N GLN A 415 14.94 16.47 25.83
CA GLN A 415 16.21 17.02 26.29
C GLN A 415 16.92 15.98 27.15
N ALA A 416 18.14 15.60 26.76
CA ALA A 416 19.00 14.67 27.49
C ALA A 416 20.43 15.23 27.52
N GLY A 417 20.77 15.98 28.56
CA GLY A 417 22.01 16.77 28.60
C GLY A 417 22.03 17.84 27.51
N ASP A 418 23.03 17.78 26.62
CA ASP A 418 23.18 18.69 25.47
C ASP A 418 22.36 18.27 24.24
N PHE A 419 21.80 17.04 24.24
CA PHE A 419 20.96 16.57 23.15
C PHE A 419 19.56 17.14 23.27
N ILE A 420 19.11 17.88 22.25
CA ILE A 420 17.74 18.36 22.11
C ILE A 420 17.23 17.95 20.73
N SER A 421 16.09 17.27 20.69
CA SER A 421 15.44 16.90 19.43
C SER A 421 13.93 17.07 19.55
N THR A 422 13.30 17.56 18.48
CA THR A 422 11.86 17.78 18.41
C THR A 422 11.30 17.07 17.20
N LYS A 423 10.14 16.42 17.36
CA LYS A 423 9.38 15.83 16.26
C LYS A 423 7.92 16.25 16.33
N LYS A 424 7.29 16.27 15.16
CA LYS A 424 5.89 16.63 14.96
C LYS A 424 5.02 15.39 15.09
N MET A 425 3.87 15.51 15.74
CA MET A 425 2.81 14.50 15.77
C MET A 425 1.46 15.12 15.46
N LEU A 426 0.54 14.33 14.91
CA LEU A 426 -0.82 14.74 14.57
C LEU A 426 -1.81 13.91 15.41
N LEU A 427 -2.48 14.57 16.36
CA LEU A 427 -3.59 13.98 17.10
C LEU A 427 -4.86 14.12 16.27
N LEU A 428 -5.48 12.99 15.94
CA LEU A 428 -6.80 12.92 15.35
C LEU A 428 -7.83 12.88 16.48
N ARG A 429 -8.87 13.73 16.38
CA ARG A 429 -9.97 13.77 17.33
C ARG A 429 -11.29 13.95 16.60
#